data_AF-A0A7I7T613-F1
#
_entry.id   AF-A0A7I7T613-F1
#
_cell.length_a   1.000
_cell.length_b   1.000
_cell.length_c   1.000
_cell.angle_alpha   90.00
_cell.angle_beta   90.00
_cell.angle_gamma   90.00
#
_symmetry.space_group_name_H-M   'P 1'
#
loop_
_entity.id
_entity.type
_entity.pdbx_description
1 polymer ?
#
loop_
_entity_poly.entity_id
_entity_poly.type
_entity_poly.pdbx_seq_one_letter_code
_entity_poly.pdbx_strand_id
1 'polypeptide(L)'
;MRGLVDTLGCGAEVRLARLAHLSLLQARLARMTDTEPQWRHICEVCGVEEILTPAKAFDLGWDYPPRMGKFGVVGPRCCPQCPNMRTVWWALAIDDYTEDMLTDAQRATVRRIAGEPDSVAVVAD
;
A
#
# COMPACT_ATOMS: atom_id res chain seq x y z
N MET A 1 -47.07 -11.23 50.83
CA MET A 1 -46.05 -11.92 50.00
C MET A 1 -46.32 -11.61 48.53
N ARG A 2 -45.59 -10.66 47.94
CA ARG A 2 -45.49 -10.46 46.49
C ARG A 2 -44.02 -10.26 46.18
N GLY A 3 -43.48 -11.12 45.32
CA GLY A 3 -42.07 -11.19 44.98
C GLY A 3 -41.64 -10.05 44.08
N LEU A 4 -40.44 -9.52 44.35
CA LEU A 4 -39.62 -8.84 43.36
C LEU A 4 -38.98 -9.91 42.47
N VAL A 5 -39.18 -9.78 41.17
CA VAL A 5 -38.40 -10.48 40.15
C VAL A 5 -37.11 -9.68 39.93
N ASP A 6 -35.98 -10.28 40.29
CA ASP A 6 -34.63 -9.78 40.01
C ASP A 6 -34.35 -9.86 38.50
N THR A 7 -34.36 -8.70 37.85
CA THR A 7 -33.93 -8.50 36.45
C THR A 7 -32.51 -7.94 36.40
N LEU A 8 -31.51 -8.71 36.85
CA LEU A 8 -30.10 -8.31 36.74
C LEU A 8 -29.23 -9.51 36.35
N GLY A 9 -29.24 -9.86 35.06
CA GLY A 9 -28.35 -10.92 34.53
C GLY A 9 -28.07 -10.82 33.03
N CYS A 10 -29.00 -10.28 32.25
CA CYS A 10 -28.91 -10.34 30.78
C CYS A 10 -27.93 -9.30 30.15
N GLY A 11 -27.57 -8.23 30.86
CA GLY A 11 -26.85 -7.10 30.25
C GLY A 11 -25.33 -7.23 30.16
N ALA A 12 -24.70 -7.90 31.12
CA ALA A 12 -23.24 -7.96 31.23
C ALA A 12 -22.63 -9.06 30.34
N GLU A 13 -23.25 -10.24 30.33
CA GLU A 13 -22.78 -11.38 29.52
C GLU A 13 -22.87 -11.10 28.02
N VAL A 14 -23.95 -10.41 27.59
CA VAL A 14 -24.12 -10.00 26.18
C VAL A 14 -23.06 -8.97 25.77
N ARG A 15 -22.62 -8.09 26.68
CA ARG A 15 -21.54 -7.12 26.42
C ARG A 15 -20.18 -7.79 26.30
N LEU A 16 -19.86 -8.74 27.18
CA LEU A 16 -18.62 -9.52 27.13
C LEU A 16 -18.54 -10.40 25.88
N ALA A 17 -19.63 -11.09 25.52
CA ALA A 17 -19.69 -11.90 24.30
C ALA A 17 -19.52 -11.06 23.02
N ARG A 18 -20.11 -9.85 22.99
CA ARG A 18 -19.97 -8.92 21.86
C ARG A 18 -18.55 -8.36 21.74
N LEU A 19 -17.89 -8.04 22.86
CA LEU A 19 -16.49 -7.61 22.88
C LEU A 19 -15.54 -8.72 22.46
N ALA A 20 -15.75 -9.96 22.91
CA ALA A 20 -14.97 -11.12 22.48
C ALA A 20 -15.15 -11.41 20.99
N HIS A 21 -16.37 -11.29 20.45
CA HIS A 21 -16.64 -11.44 19.02
C HIS A 21 -15.98 -10.35 18.18
N LEU A 22 -16.05 -9.08 18.62
CA LEU A 22 -15.33 -7.95 17.99
C LEU A 22 -13.81 -8.17 17.99
N SER A 23 -13.26 -8.65 19.10
CA SER A 23 -11.81 -8.89 19.23
C SER A 23 -11.34 -10.07 18.37
N LEU A 24 -12.14 -11.14 18.23
CA LEU A 24 -11.87 -12.25 17.31
C LEU A 24 -12.02 -11.86 15.83
N LEU A 25 -12.97 -10.97 15.50
CA LEU A 25 -13.10 -10.39 14.16
C LEU A 25 -11.90 -9.49 13.83
N GLN A 26 -11.45 -8.65 14.77
CA GLN A 26 -10.24 -7.83 14.60
C GLN A 26 -8.98 -8.69 14.43
N ALA A 27 -8.82 -9.76 15.21
CA ALA A 27 -7.71 -10.71 15.05
C ALA A 27 -7.77 -11.49 13.72
N ARG A 28 -8.98 -11.80 13.21
CA ARG A 28 -9.16 -12.40 11.88
C ARG A 28 -8.83 -11.44 10.74
N LEU A 29 -9.21 -10.17 10.87
CA LEU A 29 -8.86 -9.13 9.88
C LEU A 29 -7.36 -8.82 9.88
N ALA A 30 -6.72 -8.81 11.06
CA ALA A 30 -5.26 -8.68 11.16
C ALA A 30 -4.51 -9.87 10.53
N ARG A 31 -5.03 -11.11 10.70
CA ARG A 31 -4.48 -12.29 10.01
C ARG A 31 -4.65 -12.27 8.49
N MET A 32 -5.51 -11.41 7.92
CA MET A 32 -5.65 -11.26 6.47
C MET A 32 -4.62 -10.28 5.87
N THR A 33 -4.03 -9.39 6.67
CA THR A 33 -3.01 -8.42 6.21
C THR A 33 -1.58 -8.95 6.26
N ASP A 34 -1.34 -10.11 6.90
CA ASP A 34 -0.01 -10.73 7.04
C ASP A 34 0.48 -11.48 5.78
N THR A 35 -0.22 -11.39 4.65
CA THR A 35 -0.01 -12.27 3.48
C THR A 35 0.40 -11.56 2.19
N GLU A 36 0.52 -10.23 2.17
CA GLU A 36 0.98 -9.54 0.95
C GLU A 36 2.51 -9.64 0.80
N PRO A 37 3.02 -10.00 -0.39
CA PRO A 37 4.45 -9.98 -0.64
C PRO A 37 5.00 -8.56 -0.47
N GLN A 38 6.20 -8.45 0.09
CA GLN A 38 6.91 -7.18 0.15
C GLN A 38 7.59 -6.87 -1.18
N TRP A 39 7.64 -5.59 -1.52
CA TRP A 39 8.28 -5.09 -2.72
C TRP A 39 9.23 -3.94 -2.37
N ARG A 40 10.27 -3.76 -3.19
CA ARG A 40 11.09 -2.55 -3.16
C ARG A 40 10.29 -1.39 -3.73
N HIS A 41 10.05 -0.38 -2.90
CA HIS A 41 9.44 0.88 -3.28
C HIS A 41 10.56 1.88 -3.52
N ILE A 42 10.82 2.18 -4.78
CA ILE A 42 11.95 3.02 -5.20
C ILE A 42 11.39 4.34 -5.72
N CYS A 43 11.73 5.45 -5.06
CA CYS A 43 11.36 6.78 -5.51
C CYS A 43 12.25 7.19 -6.70
N GLU A 44 11.65 7.40 -7.87
CA GLU A 44 12.40 7.84 -9.06
C GLU A 44 12.93 9.28 -8.96
N VAL A 45 12.42 10.05 -7.99
CA VAL A 45 12.71 11.47 -7.84
C VAL A 45 13.89 11.72 -6.91
N CYS A 46 13.94 11.06 -5.75
CA CYS A 46 15.03 11.23 -4.77
C CYS A 46 15.88 9.97 -4.56
N GLY A 47 15.50 8.82 -5.13
CA GLY A 47 16.23 7.57 -5.01
C GLY A 47 16.02 6.83 -3.68
N VAL A 48 15.18 7.31 -2.76
CA VAL A 48 14.90 6.57 -1.52
C VAL A 48 14.24 5.22 -1.83
N GLU A 49 14.64 4.20 -1.07
CA GLU A 49 14.12 2.84 -1.19
C GLU A 49 13.57 2.34 0.15
N GLU A 50 12.41 1.70 0.11
CA GLU A 50 11.82 1.01 1.26
C GLU A 50 11.27 -0.36 0.85
N ILE A 51 11.40 -1.36 1.72
CA ILE A 51 10.79 -2.68 1.51
C ILE A 51 9.50 -2.75 2.32
N LEU A 52 8.37 -2.67 1.63
CA LEU A 52 7.05 -2.55 2.24
C LEU A 52 6.07 -3.52 1.61
N THR A 53 5.02 -3.88 2.34
CA THR A 53 3.82 -4.45 1.71
C THR A 53 3.09 -3.35 0.94
N PRO A 54 2.37 -3.67 -0.15
CA PRO A 54 1.54 -2.71 -0.87
C PRO A 54 0.59 -1.92 0.02
N ALA A 55 -0.08 -2.59 0.96
CA ALA A 55 -0.95 -1.92 1.92
C ALA A 55 -0.19 -0.86 2.74
N LYS A 56 0.98 -1.20 3.29
CA LYS A 56 1.77 -0.27 4.11
C LYS A 56 2.30 0.90 3.28
N ALA A 57 2.77 0.65 2.06
CA ALA A 57 3.25 1.70 1.18
C ALA A 57 2.14 2.70 0.83
N PHE A 58 0.95 2.19 0.51
CA PHE A 58 -0.22 3.02 0.23
C PHE A 58 -0.61 3.88 1.43
N ASP A 59 -0.66 3.30 2.63
CA ASP A 59 -0.96 4.04 3.86
C ASP A 59 0.07 5.13 4.18
N LEU A 60 1.33 4.93 3.76
CA LEU A 60 2.39 5.93 3.88
C LEU A 60 2.35 6.99 2.77
N GLY A 61 1.49 6.85 1.76
CA GLY A 61 1.34 7.79 0.65
C GLY A 61 2.33 7.55 -0.49
N TRP A 62 2.80 6.32 -0.69
CA TRP A 62 3.57 5.97 -1.89
C TRP A 62 2.65 5.83 -3.10
N ASP A 63 3.03 6.47 -4.20
CA ASP A 63 2.46 6.21 -5.51
C ASP A 63 3.11 4.95 -6.09
N TYR A 64 2.65 3.77 -5.67
CA TYR A 64 3.18 2.48 -6.12
C TYR A 64 2.10 1.39 -6.30
N PRO A 65 2.26 0.49 -7.28
CA PRO A 65 1.37 -0.63 -7.50
C PRO A 65 1.54 -1.70 -6.42
N PRO A 66 0.56 -2.61 -6.28
CA PRO A 66 -0.73 -2.65 -6.98
C PRO A 66 -1.79 -1.69 -6.42
N ARG A 67 -1.52 -0.94 -5.34
CA ARG A 67 -2.52 -0.04 -4.75
C ARG A 67 -2.71 1.25 -5.54
N MET A 68 -1.66 1.73 -6.19
CA MET A 68 -1.68 2.87 -7.11
C MET A 68 -1.09 2.47 -8.47
N GLY A 69 -1.92 2.48 -9.50
CA GLY A 69 -1.53 2.07 -10.86
C GLY A 69 -1.31 0.56 -10.99
N LYS A 70 -0.48 0.16 -11.96
CA LYS A 70 -0.21 -1.26 -12.30
C LYS A 70 1.29 -1.47 -12.52
N PHE A 71 1.81 -2.63 -12.13
CA PHE A 71 3.16 -3.07 -12.50
C PHE A 71 3.30 -3.13 -14.02
N GLY A 72 4.48 -2.78 -14.55
CA GLY A 72 4.77 -2.81 -15.98
C GLY A 72 4.16 -1.64 -16.78
N VAL A 73 3.29 -0.83 -16.15
CA VAL A 73 2.67 0.33 -16.78
C VAL A 73 3.28 1.59 -16.20
N VAL A 74 3.76 2.48 -17.07
CA VAL A 74 4.30 3.78 -16.64
C VAL A 74 3.24 4.54 -15.87
N GLY A 75 3.54 4.79 -14.60
CA GLY A 75 2.80 5.58 -13.64
C GLY A 75 3.82 6.20 -12.68
N PRO A 76 3.40 7.11 -11.78
CA PRO A 76 4.30 7.65 -10.78
C PRO A 76 4.95 6.51 -9.95
N ARG A 77 6.24 6.66 -9.64
CA ARG A 77 6.98 5.83 -8.67
C ARG A 77 7.62 6.75 -7.66
N CYS A 78 6.82 7.28 -6.75
CA CYS A 78 7.18 8.44 -5.93
C CYS A 78 6.90 8.19 -4.45
N CYS A 79 7.83 8.62 -3.59
CA CYS A 79 7.64 8.62 -2.14
C CYS A 79 6.79 9.84 -1.71
N PRO A 80 6.17 9.81 -0.53
CA PRO A 80 5.29 10.88 -0.04
C PRO A 80 5.99 12.23 0.16
N GLN A 81 7.32 12.26 0.16
CA GLN A 81 8.10 13.49 0.35
C GLN A 81 8.48 14.17 -0.97
N CYS A 82 8.25 13.52 -2.11
CA CYS A 82 8.58 14.06 -3.43
C CYS A 82 7.31 14.41 -4.22
N PRO A 83 7.32 15.51 -4.99
CA PRO A 83 6.19 15.87 -5.81
C PRO A 83 6.11 14.96 -7.05
N ASN A 84 4.92 14.44 -7.33
CA ASN A 84 4.65 13.57 -8.49
C ASN A 84 4.98 14.25 -9.84
N MET A 85 4.96 15.59 -9.91
CA MET A 85 5.29 16.32 -11.13
C MET A 85 6.74 16.19 -11.61
N ARG A 86 7.63 15.59 -10.80
CA ARG A 86 9.01 15.28 -11.21
C ARG A 86 9.21 13.85 -11.71
N THR A 87 8.13 13.07 -11.85
CA THR A 87 8.18 11.68 -12.31
C THR A 87 8.29 11.59 -13.83
N VAL A 88 8.79 10.47 -14.35
CA VAL A 88 8.78 10.22 -15.81
C VAL A 88 7.36 10.12 -16.35
N TRP A 89 6.42 9.62 -15.55
CA TRP A 89 5.00 9.60 -15.92
C TRP A 89 4.45 11.00 -16.16
N TRP A 90 4.79 11.98 -15.32
CA TRP A 90 4.33 13.36 -15.52
C TRP A 90 4.88 13.95 -16.82
N ALA A 91 6.17 13.76 -17.08
CA ALA A 91 6.80 14.23 -18.31
C ALA A 91 6.07 13.68 -19.57
N LEU A 92 5.75 12.40 -19.57
CA LEU A 92 5.08 11.74 -20.70
C LEU A 92 3.58 12.08 -20.80
N ALA A 93 2.86 12.08 -19.69
CA ALA A 93 1.40 12.15 -19.68
C ALA A 93 0.85 13.57 -19.59
N ILE A 94 1.62 14.50 -19.02
CA ILE A 94 1.17 15.88 -18.73
C ILE A 94 1.98 16.89 -19.55
N ASP A 95 3.31 16.75 -19.60
CA ASP A 95 4.16 17.69 -20.33
C ASP A 95 4.31 17.35 -21.83
N ASP A 96 3.69 16.25 -22.29
CA ASP A 96 3.69 15.77 -23.68
C ASP A 96 5.09 15.48 -24.23
N TYR A 97 6.00 15.01 -23.37
CA TYR A 97 7.36 14.66 -23.80
C TYR A 97 7.32 13.38 -24.65
N THR A 98 8.15 13.37 -25.69
CA THR A 98 8.51 12.17 -26.42
C THR A 98 9.71 11.47 -25.76
N GLU A 99 9.95 10.20 -26.11
CA GLU A 99 11.01 9.38 -25.50
C GLU A 99 12.42 10.00 -25.63
N ASP A 100 12.69 10.67 -26.77
CA ASP A 100 13.96 11.33 -27.05
C ASP A 100 14.19 12.60 -26.19
N MET A 101 13.12 13.20 -25.66
CA MET A 101 13.21 14.34 -24.73
C MET A 101 13.52 13.91 -23.29
N LEU A 102 13.34 12.64 -22.95
CA LEU A 102 13.58 12.15 -21.60
C LEU A 102 15.07 12.28 -21.21
N THR A 103 15.32 12.41 -19.92
CA THR A 103 16.68 12.26 -19.38
C THR A 103 17.10 10.79 -19.33
N ASP A 104 18.40 10.52 -19.20
CA ASP A 104 18.88 9.14 -19.02
C ASP A 104 18.31 8.48 -17.76
N ALA A 105 18.12 9.26 -16.68
CA ALA A 105 17.51 8.79 -15.45
C ALA A 105 16.04 8.41 -15.66
N GLN A 106 15.26 9.23 -16.38
CA GLN A 106 13.88 8.92 -16.72
C GLN A 106 13.77 7.68 -17.61
N ARG A 107 14.63 7.55 -18.64
CA ARG A 107 14.70 6.33 -19.47
C ARG A 107 15.06 5.09 -18.64
N ALA A 108 15.96 5.22 -17.67
CA ALA A 108 16.29 4.13 -16.75
C ALA A 108 15.09 3.74 -15.89
N THR A 109 14.31 4.72 -15.40
CA THR A 109 13.07 4.46 -14.68
C THR A 109 12.03 3.76 -15.56
N VAL A 110 11.85 4.18 -16.81
CA VAL A 110 10.92 3.50 -17.75
C VAL A 110 11.33 2.03 -17.95
N ARG A 111 12.61 1.75 -18.18
CA ARG A 111 13.11 0.37 -18.30
C ARG A 111 12.88 -0.44 -17.02
N ARG A 112 13.10 0.17 -15.85
CA ARG A 112 12.83 -0.48 -14.56
C ARG A 112 11.35 -0.80 -14.39
N ILE A 113 10.45 0.15 -14.70
CA ILE A 113 8.99 -0.06 -14.62
C ILE A 113 8.56 -1.16 -15.58
N ALA A 114 9.08 -1.20 -16.81
CA ALA A 114 8.76 -2.23 -17.79
C ALA A 114 9.15 -3.66 -17.32
N GLY A 115 10.15 -3.77 -16.45
CA GLY A 115 10.56 -5.03 -15.82
C GLY A 115 9.82 -5.36 -14.52
N GLU A 116 8.87 -4.54 -14.08
CA GLU A 116 8.06 -4.86 -12.91
C GLU A 116 7.07 -6.02 -13.20
N PRO A 117 6.78 -6.89 -12.21
CA PRO A 117 7.17 -6.79 -10.80
C PRO A 117 8.58 -7.31 -10.47
N ASP A 118 9.24 -8.04 -11.38
CA ASP A 118 10.53 -8.69 -11.10
C ASP A 118 11.64 -7.69 -10.74
N SER A 119 11.64 -6.52 -11.37
CA SER A 119 12.61 -5.44 -11.10
C SER A 119 12.53 -4.85 -9.69
N VAL A 120 11.44 -5.10 -8.96
CA VAL A 120 11.20 -4.62 -7.59
C VAL A 120 10.91 -5.77 -6.61
N ALA A 121 10.99 -7.02 -7.06
CA ALA A 121 10.84 -8.19 -6.21
C ALA A 121 11.94 -8.26 -5.15
N VAL A 122 11.59 -8.70 -3.95
CA VAL A 122 12.56 -9.05 -2.90
C VAL A 122 12.80 -10.56 -3.01
N VAL A 123 14.02 -10.95 -3.38
CA VAL A 123 14.42 -12.36 -3.38
C VAL A 123 14.74 -12.75 -1.94
N ALA A 124 14.17 -13.85 -1.46
CA ALA A 124 14.62 -14.46 -0.20
C ALA A 124 15.93 -15.20 -0.47
N ASP A 125 16.98 -14.85 0.28
CA ASP A 125 18.27 -15.57 0.27
C ASP A 125 18.13 -17.01 0.82
#